data_AF-A0A178DNJ8-F1
#
_entry.id   AF-A0A178DNJ8-F1
#
_cell.length_a   1.000
_cell.length_b   1.000
_cell.length_c   1.000
_cell.angle_alpha   90.00
_cell.angle_beta   90.00
_cell.angle_gamma   90.00
#
_symmetry.space_group_name_H-M   'P 1'
#
loop_
_entity.id
_entity.type
_entity.pdbx_description
1 polymer ?
#
loop_
_entity_poly.entity_id
_entity_poly.type
_entity_poly.pdbx_seq_one_letter_code
_entity_poly.pdbx_strand_id
1 'polypeptide(L)'
;MRLFQSLHILFSFSTLVASSVIPRDDVNPDDPRASNPKTPPKTLNRPPRPANPFRDGLKTVPSSCTDMMKPSEQCIKDLQAQPGAVNAFSGGELKWDNDNGCSDEQKGKYQTAAWDAHALAAFSDLEPNPHNSRDIALWKAWMGPDYPNQQKRISENLKRASGFLSKKSFDIILNCKDKKNYCPIRKDGKAVGGYASSYKGYFGYWYYYITACDPFFKSDDLMYKIDQIEEELSEGITEKATLARWQKNTGQMFLHEMMHLDSVGTPTITDELVDPNGVQNWAYGPAKTHQLARRNINQGGGATRASTNADSYAWLANSRFFYDLTGYFPEPDNFKVADDSLSAELLTQNQDGFFIDFGGITEKTTDEEIETRRDGIVAGFANTGSPSGPGKGKSLESDCIGPDYGHLH
;
A
#
# COMPACT_ATOMS: atom_id res chain seq x y z
N MET A 1 -20.80 53.10 4.26
CA MET A 1 -19.89 52.42 3.32
C MET A 1 -19.61 51.03 3.85
N ARG A 2 -20.20 49.99 3.26
CA ARG A 2 -19.94 48.58 3.59
C ARG A 2 -19.23 47.95 2.39
N LEU A 3 -17.97 47.58 2.56
CA LEU A 3 -17.18 46.86 1.57
C LEU A 3 -17.48 45.37 1.72
N PHE A 4 -18.10 44.79 0.70
CA PHE A 4 -18.20 43.34 0.50
C PHE A 4 -16.86 42.86 -0.07
N GLN A 5 -16.13 42.02 0.67
CA GLN A 5 -15.04 41.23 0.12
C GLN A 5 -15.56 39.87 -0.33
N SER A 6 -15.66 39.73 -1.64
CA SER A 6 -15.87 38.47 -2.35
C SER A 6 -14.56 37.69 -2.34
N LEU A 7 -14.47 36.59 -1.60
CA LEU A 7 -13.29 35.70 -1.65
C LEU A 7 -13.55 34.60 -2.69
N HIS A 8 -12.72 34.63 -3.74
CA HIS A 8 -12.74 33.70 -4.85
C HIS A 8 -12.42 32.27 -4.41
N ILE A 9 -13.40 31.38 -4.57
CA ILE A 9 -13.19 29.93 -4.55
C ILE A 9 -12.48 29.57 -5.86
N LEU A 10 -11.18 29.30 -5.79
CA LEU A 10 -10.41 28.70 -6.87
C LEU A 10 -10.87 27.24 -7.04
N PHE A 11 -11.83 27.03 -7.93
CA PHE A 11 -12.05 25.72 -8.53
C PHE A 11 -10.83 25.40 -9.39
N SER A 12 -9.95 24.53 -8.89
CA SER A 12 -8.93 23.91 -9.71
C SER A 12 -9.65 22.95 -10.67
N PHE A 13 -9.82 23.40 -11.92
CA PHE A 13 -10.35 22.57 -13.00
C PHE A 13 -9.42 21.37 -13.21
N SER A 14 -9.90 20.19 -12.85
CA SER A 14 -9.39 18.92 -13.36
C SER A 14 -9.49 18.97 -14.88
N THR A 15 -8.36 19.14 -15.56
CA THR A 15 -8.27 18.91 -17.00
C THR A 15 -8.56 17.44 -17.26
N LEU A 16 -9.79 17.14 -17.66
CA LEU A 16 -10.18 15.90 -18.31
C LEU A 16 -9.35 15.79 -19.60
N VAL A 17 -8.26 15.04 -19.53
CA VAL A 17 -7.55 14.58 -20.73
C VAL A 17 -8.43 13.48 -21.33
N ALA A 18 -9.21 13.85 -22.35
CA ALA A 18 -9.87 12.90 -23.21
C ALA A 18 -8.85 12.25 -24.15
N SER A 19 -9.15 11.00 -24.54
CA SER A 19 -8.48 10.13 -25.54
C SER A 19 -7.29 9.30 -25.02
N SER A 20 -7.31 7.97 -24.96
CA SER A 20 -8.20 6.94 -25.52
C SER A 20 -8.81 6.05 -24.42
N VAL A 21 -10.01 6.40 -23.95
CA VAL A 21 -10.83 5.47 -23.18
C VAL A 21 -11.24 4.38 -24.16
N ILE A 22 -10.69 3.17 -24.05
CA ILE A 22 -11.24 1.99 -24.73
C ILE A 22 -12.69 1.88 -24.22
N PRO A 23 -13.72 2.11 -25.06
CA PRO A 23 -15.10 1.90 -24.63
C PRO A 23 -15.24 0.41 -24.32
N ARG A 24 -15.55 0.07 -23.07
CA ARG A 24 -15.73 -1.33 -22.64
C ARG A 24 -17.14 -1.50 -22.11
N ASP A 25 -18.07 -1.56 -23.03
CA ASP A 25 -19.51 -1.56 -22.75
C ASP A 25 -20.07 -2.93 -22.30
N ASP A 26 -19.24 -3.89 -21.86
CA ASP A 26 -19.74 -5.19 -21.39
C ASP A 26 -18.82 -5.88 -20.37
N VAL A 27 -18.57 -5.21 -19.24
CA VAL A 27 -17.96 -5.90 -18.10
C VAL A 27 -19.04 -6.62 -17.31
N ASN A 28 -18.94 -7.95 -17.22
CA ASN A 28 -19.72 -8.73 -16.26
C ASN A 28 -19.06 -8.60 -14.87
N PRO A 29 -19.72 -8.02 -13.85
CA PRO A 29 -19.11 -7.89 -12.53
C PRO A 29 -18.77 -9.22 -11.84
N ASP A 30 -19.38 -10.32 -12.27
CA ASP A 30 -19.13 -11.68 -11.74
C ASP A 30 -18.09 -12.45 -12.58
N ASP A 31 -17.68 -11.91 -13.72
CA ASP A 31 -16.50 -12.36 -14.48
C ASP A 31 -15.78 -11.19 -15.17
N PRO A 32 -15.17 -10.27 -14.40
CA PRO A 32 -14.53 -9.09 -14.97
C PRO A 32 -13.39 -9.42 -15.94
N ARG A 33 -12.82 -10.61 -15.82
CA ARG A 33 -11.72 -11.13 -16.64
C ARG A 33 -12.12 -11.32 -18.10
N ALA A 34 -13.40 -11.59 -18.37
CA ALA A 34 -13.93 -11.71 -19.73
C ALA A 34 -13.77 -10.39 -20.52
N SER A 35 -13.61 -9.26 -19.82
CA SER A 35 -13.39 -7.94 -20.39
C SER A 35 -11.92 -7.52 -20.47
N ASN A 36 -10.98 -8.39 -20.09
CA ASN A 36 -9.55 -8.13 -20.22
C ASN A 36 -9.19 -7.92 -21.72
N PRO A 37 -8.22 -7.03 -22.04
CA PRO A 37 -7.78 -6.84 -23.41
C PRO A 37 -7.33 -8.15 -24.04
N LYS A 38 -7.82 -8.43 -25.24
CA LYS A 38 -7.33 -9.57 -26.04
C LYS A 38 -5.96 -9.30 -26.66
N THR A 39 -5.59 -8.03 -26.77
CA THR A 39 -4.30 -7.57 -27.29
C THR A 39 -3.67 -6.67 -26.23
N PRO A 40 -2.56 -7.10 -25.62
CA PRO A 40 -1.81 -6.29 -24.67
C PRO A 40 -1.38 -4.95 -25.30
N PRO A 41 -1.54 -3.82 -24.59
CA PRO A 41 -1.02 -2.55 -25.05
C PRO A 41 0.51 -2.57 -25.03
N LYS A 42 1.15 -2.00 -26.06
CA LYS A 42 2.62 -1.88 -26.09
C LYS A 42 3.18 -0.84 -25.12
N THR A 43 2.33 0.10 -24.72
CA THR A 43 2.65 1.20 -23.80
C THR A 43 1.40 1.50 -22.99
N LEU A 44 1.57 1.77 -21.71
CA LEU A 44 0.50 2.16 -20.81
C LEU A 44 0.26 3.66 -20.89
N ASN A 45 -1.01 4.06 -20.83
CA ASN A 45 -1.36 5.46 -20.63
C ASN A 45 -1.21 5.79 -19.14
N ARG A 46 0.01 6.13 -18.73
CA ARG A 46 0.33 6.41 -17.33
C ARG A 46 -0.43 7.67 -16.87
N PRO A 47 -1.37 7.58 -15.91
CA PRO A 47 -2.02 8.77 -15.40
C PRO A 47 -0.96 9.68 -14.77
N PRO A 48 -1.05 11.01 -14.94
CA PRO A 48 -0.09 11.92 -14.35
C PRO A 48 -0.12 11.76 -12.84
N ARG A 49 1.02 11.37 -12.25
CA ARG A 49 1.17 11.28 -10.80
C ARG A 49 0.91 12.66 -10.19
N PRO A 50 0.08 12.78 -9.14
CA PRO A 50 -0.14 14.06 -8.49
C PRO A 50 1.20 14.63 -8.01
N ALA A 51 1.35 15.95 -7.96
CA ALA A 51 2.60 16.54 -7.52
C ALA A 51 2.92 16.18 -6.06
N ASN A 52 3.98 15.39 -5.81
CA ASN A 52 5.08 15.84 -4.94
C ASN A 52 4.78 16.53 -3.60
N PRO A 53 3.77 16.18 -2.75
CA PRO A 53 3.48 17.02 -1.60
C PRO A 53 4.60 17.03 -0.55
N PHE A 54 5.52 16.06 -0.63
CA PHE A 54 6.65 15.88 0.26
C PHE A 54 7.99 16.26 -0.38
N ARG A 55 8.00 16.89 -1.56
CA ARG A 55 9.23 17.13 -2.35
C ARG A 55 10.35 17.85 -1.59
N ASP A 56 10.00 18.66 -0.59
CA ASP A 56 10.93 19.45 0.23
C ASP A 56 11.47 18.65 1.44
N GLY A 57 11.21 17.34 1.47
CA GLY A 57 11.55 16.44 2.57
C GLY A 57 10.49 16.44 3.68
N LEU A 58 10.64 15.49 4.60
CA LEU A 58 9.79 15.40 5.79
C LEU A 58 10.49 16.09 6.96
N LYS A 59 9.72 16.82 7.77
CA LYS A 59 10.26 17.52 8.93
C LYS A 59 10.59 16.53 10.04
N THR A 60 11.50 16.89 10.93
CA THR A 60 11.69 16.16 12.19
C THR A 60 10.84 16.82 13.28
N VAL A 61 10.35 16.02 14.24
CA VAL A 61 9.76 16.57 15.47
C VAL A 61 10.79 17.45 16.21
N PRO A 62 10.36 18.44 17.02
CA PRO A 62 11.29 19.29 17.77
C PRO A 62 12.28 18.48 18.62
N SER A 63 13.51 18.95 18.79
CA SER A 63 14.54 18.23 19.56
C SER A 63 14.18 18.03 21.05
N SER A 64 13.28 18.86 21.60
CA SER A 64 12.70 18.70 22.95
C SER A 64 11.78 17.49 23.07
N CYS A 65 11.34 16.92 21.95
CA CYS A 65 10.54 15.71 21.86
C CYS A 65 11.42 14.46 21.83
N THR A 66 12.07 14.17 22.96
CA THR A 66 12.97 13.00 23.09
C THR A 66 12.24 11.68 23.22
N ASP A 67 11.03 11.69 23.79
CA ASP A 67 10.11 10.55 23.82
C ASP A 67 8.72 11.05 23.44
N MET A 68 8.36 10.88 22.16
CA MET A 68 7.04 11.31 21.71
C MET A 68 5.91 10.44 22.31
N MET A 69 6.19 9.23 22.85
CA MET A 69 5.22 8.41 23.62
C MET A 69 4.90 9.02 24.98
N LYS A 70 5.84 9.76 25.55
CA LYS A 70 5.71 10.48 26.83
C LYS A 70 6.28 11.89 26.67
N PRO A 71 5.64 12.73 25.84
CA PRO A 71 6.22 14.01 25.48
C PRO A 71 6.31 14.90 26.73
N SER A 72 7.42 15.61 26.87
CA SER A 72 7.58 16.62 27.92
C SER A 72 6.65 17.82 27.66
N GLU A 73 6.38 18.63 28.70
CA GLU A 73 5.66 19.90 28.49
C GLU A 73 6.36 20.80 27.47
N GLN A 74 7.70 20.77 27.43
CA GLN A 74 8.48 21.53 26.46
C GLN A 74 8.27 21.02 25.03
N CYS A 75 8.25 19.69 24.83
CA CYS A 75 7.92 19.10 23.54
C CYS A 75 6.53 19.57 23.06
N ILE A 76 5.52 19.56 23.93
CA ILE A 76 4.18 20.04 23.58
C ILE A 76 4.20 21.52 23.19
N LYS A 77 4.87 22.37 23.97
CA LYS A 77 5.00 23.80 23.67
C LYS A 77 5.69 24.02 22.31
N ASP A 78 6.75 23.29 22.04
CA ASP A 78 7.50 23.41 20.80
C ASP A 78 6.72 22.88 19.59
N LEU A 79 5.95 21.80 19.75
CA LEU A 79 5.03 21.31 18.72
C LEU A 79 3.92 22.32 18.43
N GLN A 80 3.35 22.94 19.47
CA GLN A 80 2.30 23.96 19.34
C GLN A 80 2.81 25.28 18.75
N ALA A 81 4.09 25.60 18.94
CA ALA A 81 4.73 26.78 18.36
C ALA A 81 4.99 26.64 16.85
N GLN A 82 4.83 25.44 16.26
CA GLN A 82 5.01 25.24 14.82
C GLN A 82 3.88 25.92 14.01
N PRO A 83 4.21 26.53 12.86
CA PRO A 83 3.23 27.18 12.01
C PRO A 83 2.19 26.17 11.50
N GLY A 84 0.89 26.51 11.63
CA GLY A 84 -0.22 25.64 11.22
C GLY A 84 -1.14 25.21 12.37
N ALA A 85 -0.72 25.42 13.62
CA ALA A 85 -1.44 25.30 14.90
C ALA A 85 -2.87 24.72 14.81
N VAL A 86 -2.96 23.41 14.72
CA VAL A 86 -4.13 22.66 15.19
C VAL A 86 -3.76 22.16 16.58
N ASN A 87 -4.74 22.03 17.48
CA ASN A 87 -4.47 21.66 18.87
C ASN A 87 -3.58 20.39 18.95
N ALA A 88 -2.32 20.62 19.33
CA ALA A 88 -1.18 19.70 19.50
C ALA A 88 -0.35 19.25 18.28
N PHE A 89 -0.65 19.68 17.05
CA PHE A 89 0.12 19.31 15.85
C PHE A 89 -0.03 20.40 14.77
N SER A 90 0.98 20.60 13.92
CA SER A 90 0.82 21.47 12.73
C SER A 90 -0.33 21.00 11.85
N GLY A 91 -0.59 19.70 11.90
CA GLY A 91 -1.67 19.03 11.21
C GLY A 91 -1.32 18.78 9.75
N GLY A 92 -1.55 17.56 9.29
CA GLY A 92 -1.38 17.20 7.89
C GLY A 92 0.08 17.12 7.47
N GLU A 93 0.99 16.82 8.41
CA GLU A 93 2.40 16.60 8.13
C GLU A 93 2.81 15.16 8.44
N LEU A 94 3.77 14.66 7.65
CA LEU A 94 4.57 13.51 8.03
C LEU A 94 5.83 14.01 8.72
N LYS A 95 6.17 13.43 9.86
CA LYS A 95 7.31 13.87 10.67
C LYS A 95 8.21 12.71 11.05
N TRP A 96 9.51 12.88 10.95
CA TRP A 96 10.47 11.97 11.54
C TRP A 96 10.47 12.10 13.04
N ASP A 97 10.47 10.97 13.74
CA ASP A 97 10.88 10.92 15.13
C ASP A 97 12.36 11.34 15.27
N ASN A 98 12.78 11.89 16.41
CA ASN A 98 14.17 12.29 16.63
C ASN A 98 15.12 11.08 16.62
N ASP A 99 14.65 9.93 17.12
CA ASP A 99 15.39 8.67 17.14
C ASP A 99 14.87 7.69 16.08
N ASN A 100 14.37 8.19 14.95
CA ASN A 100 13.74 7.40 13.89
C ASN A 100 14.57 6.22 13.37
N GLY A 101 15.90 6.25 13.51
CA GLY A 101 16.77 5.15 13.12
C GLY A 101 16.78 4.83 11.62
N CYS A 102 16.25 5.72 10.78
CA CYS A 102 16.22 5.56 9.33
C CYS A 102 17.51 6.05 8.69
N SER A 103 18.09 5.27 7.78
CA SER A 103 19.08 5.76 6.82
C SER A 103 18.45 6.74 5.83
N ASP A 104 19.25 7.55 5.14
CA ASP A 104 18.72 8.51 4.17
C ASP A 104 18.02 7.83 2.99
N GLU A 105 18.46 6.64 2.61
CA GLU A 105 17.79 5.81 1.62
C GLU A 105 16.41 5.34 2.12
N GLN A 106 16.33 4.84 3.35
CA GLN A 106 15.05 4.45 3.96
C GLN A 106 14.09 5.64 4.04
N LYS A 107 14.60 6.85 4.37
CA LYS A 107 13.79 8.08 4.36
C LYS A 107 13.26 8.40 2.96
N GLY A 108 14.11 8.29 1.93
CA GLY A 108 13.69 8.48 0.54
C GLY A 108 12.60 7.50 0.11
N LYS A 109 12.76 6.22 0.46
CA LYS A 109 11.76 5.17 0.17
C LYS A 109 10.43 5.41 0.89
N TYR A 110 10.48 5.81 2.16
CA TYR A 110 9.29 6.21 2.91
C TYR A 110 8.56 7.39 2.28
N GLN A 111 9.30 8.42 1.85
CA GLN A 111 8.72 9.60 1.22
C GLN A 111 8.03 9.25 -0.10
N THR A 112 8.63 8.39 -0.92
CA THR A 112 8.03 7.87 -2.15
C THR A 112 6.77 7.05 -1.84
N ALA A 113 6.85 6.13 -0.88
CA ALA A 113 5.72 5.31 -0.46
C ALA A 113 4.54 6.14 0.08
N ALA A 114 4.82 7.17 0.87
CA ALA A 114 3.80 8.08 1.37
C ALA A 114 3.13 8.88 0.24
N TRP A 115 3.91 9.31 -0.76
CA TRP A 115 3.38 9.96 -1.96
C TRP A 115 2.49 9.01 -2.76
N ASP A 116 2.91 7.75 -2.93
CA ASP A 116 2.12 6.73 -3.62
C ASP A 116 0.84 6.38 -2.86
N ALA A 117 0.92 6.19 -1.55
CA ALA A 117 -0.24 5.96 -0.70
C ALA A 117 -1.28 7.08 -0.82
N HIS A 118 -0.82 8.34 -0.81
CA HIS A 118 -1.69 9.50 -1.01
C HIS A 118 -2.36 9.47 -2.40
N ALA A 119 -1.60 9.14 -3.45
CA ALA A 119 -2.12 9.04 -4.81
C ALA A 119 -3.15 7.90 -4.95
N LEU A 120 -2.85 6.71 -4.42
CA LEU A 120 -3.74 5.54 -4.43
C LEU A 120 -5.04 5.81 -3.66
N ALA A 121 -4.94 6.45 -2.49
CA ALA A 121 -6.10 6.83 -1.69
C ALA A 121 -6.96 7.86 -2.43
N ALA A 122 -6.36 8.92 -2.99
CA ALA A 122 -7.08 9.94 -3.75
C ALA A 122 -7.75 9.37 -5.01
N PHE A 123 -7.12 8.39 -5.67
CA PHE A 123 -7.71 7.69 -6.81
C PHE A 123 -8.97 6.88 -6.42
N SER A 124 -9.10 6.52 -5.15
CA SER A 124 -10.09 5.56 -4.66
C SER A 124 -11.09 6.13 -3.66
N ASP A 125 -11.03 7.43 -3.36
CA ASP A 125 -11.85 8.08 -2.31
C ASP A 125 -13.31 8.36 -2.70
N LEU A 126 -13.70 7.95 -3.91
CA LEU A 126 -15.07 8.04 -4.41
C LEU A 126 -15.84 6.74 -4.15
N GLU A 127 -17.13 6.91 -3.79
CA GLU A 127 -18.08 5.81 -3.78
C GLU A 127 -18.12 5.10 -5.15
N PRO A 128 -18.36 3.77 -5.17
CA PRO A 128 -18.43 3.03 -6.42
C PRO A 128 -19.62 3.55 -7.23
N ASN A 129 -19.42 3.75 -8.53
CA ASN A 129 -20.55 4.05 -9.40
C ASN A 129 -21.38 2.76 -9.59
N PRO A 130 -22.66 2.71 -9.15
CA PRO A 130 -23.48 1.51 -9.25
C PRO A 130 -23.84 1.13 -10.70
N HIS A 131 -23.51 1.99 -11.67
CA HIS A 131 -23.66 1.72 -13.10
C HIS A 131 -22.33 1.39 -13.79
N ASN A 132 -21.20 1.40 -13.05
CA ASN A 132 -19.90 1.03 -13.58
C ASN A 132 -19.55 -0.40 -13.16
N SER A 133 -19.73 -1.36 -14.06
CA SER A 133 -19.44 -2.77 -13.80
C SER A 133 -18.00 -3.06 -13.34
N ARG A 134 -17.01 -2.24 -13.76
CA ARG A 134 -15.61 -2.40 -13.29
C ARG A 134 -15.46 -2.04 -11.83
N ASP A 135 -16.11 -0.95 -11.39
CA ASP A 135 -16.14 -0.57 -9.99
C ASP A 135 -16.85 -1.66 -9.17
N ILE A 136 -18.01 -2.15 -9.64
CA ILE A 136 -18.75 -3.21 -8.96
C ILE A 136 -17.87 -4.46 -8.80
N ALA A 137 -17.15 -4.88 -9.85
CA ALA A 137 -16.27 -6.04 -9.81
C ALA A 137 -15.14 -5.88 -8.77
N LEU A 138 -14.46 -4.73 -8.76
CA LEU A 138 -13.39 -4.44 -7.79
C LEU A 138 -13.93 -4.45 -6.36
N TRP A 139 -15.05 -3.78 -6.11
CA TRP A 139 -15.63 -3.70 -4.79
C TRP A 139 -16.13 -5.07 -4.31
N LYS A 140 -16.74 -5.88 -5.19
CA LYS A 140 -17.07 -7.28 -4.88
C LYS A 140 -15.83 -8.11 -4.52
N ALA A 141 -14.72 -7.93 -5.23
CA ALA A 141 -13.51 -8.71 -5.01
C ALA A 141 -12.82 -8.39 -3.67
N TRP A 142 -12.73 -7.11 -3.30
CA TRP A 142 -11.91 -6.66 -2.16
C TRP A 142 -12.71 -6.32 -0.91
N MET A 143 -13.97 -5.92 -1.08
CA MET A 143 -14.88 -5.58 0.01
C MET A 143 -15.97 -6.63 0.19
N GLY A 144 -16.39 -7.34 -0.87
CA GLY A 144 -17.39 -8.39 -0.79
C GLY A 144 -18.72 -7.99 -1.42
N PRO A 145 -19.60 -8.95 -1.74
CA PRO A 145 -20.82 -8.69 -2.51
C PRO A 145 -21.85 -7.81 -1.81
N ASP A 146 -21.78 -7.71 -0.48
CA ASP A 146 -22.63 -6.87 0.36
C ASP A 146 -22.02 -5.48 0.64
N TYR A 147 -20.98 -5.07 -0.12
CA TYR A 147 -20.36 -3.76 0.01
C TYR A 147 -21.32 -2.55 -0.06
N PRO A 148 -22.48 -2.58 -0.78
CA PRO A 148 -23.35 -1.41 -0.83
C PRO A 148 -23.80 -0.94 0.57
N ASN A 149 -23.86 -1.85 1.55
CA ASN A 149 -24.21 -1.52 2.94
C ASN A 149 -23.10 -0.76 3.68
N GLN A 150 -21.86 -0.82 3.19
CA GLN A 150 -20.67 -0.20 3.80
C GLN A 150 -20.01 0.84 2.89
N GLN A 151 -20.53 1.07 1.67
CA GLN A 151 -19.84 1.86 0.64
C GLN A 151 -19.44 3.26 1.09
N LYS A 152 -20.33 3.94 1.82
CA LYS A 152 -20.09 5.28 2.36
C LYS A 152 -18.98 5.29 3.41
N ARG A 153 -18.98 4.30 4.32
CA ARG A 153 -17.92 4.16 5.32
C ARG A 153 -16.56 3.94 4.65
N ILE A 154 -16.54 3.05 3.66
CA ILE A 154 -15.32 2.67 2.95
C ILE A 154 -14.76 3.88 2.19
N SER A 155 -15.59 4.59 1.42
CA SER A 155 -15.15 5.79 0.69
C SER A 155 -14.71 6.91 1.65
N GLU A 156 -15.42 7.11 2.77
CA GLU A 156 -15.05 8.12 3.77
C GLU A 156 -13.70 7.81 4.46
N ASN A 157 -13.40 6.54 4.71
CA ASN A 157 -12.08 6.11 5.23
C ASN A 157 -10.97 6.45 4.24
N LEU A 158 -11.13 6.11 2.95
CA LEU A 158 -10.16 6.46 1.90
C LEU A 158 -10.04 7.98 1.73
N LYS A 159 -11.14 8.72 1.86
CA LYS A 159 -11.16 10.19 1.85
C LYS A 159 -10.46 10.82 3.05
N ARG A 160 -10.42 10.15 4.20
CA ARG A 160 -9.61 10.58 5.34
C ARG A 160 -8.13 10.35 5.06
N ALA A 161 -7.76 9.21 4.47
CA ALA A 161 -6.39 8.94 4.04
C ALA A 161 -5.91 9.94 2.97
N SER A 162 -6.69 10.16 1.90
CA SER A 162 -6.36 11.13 0.84
C SER A 162 -6.35 12.57 1.36
N GLY A 163 -7.30 12.92 2.24
CA GLY A 163 -7.46 14.27 2.79
C GLY A 163 -6.52 14.64 3.94
N PHE A 164 -5.57 13.78 4.34
CA PHE A 164 -4.77 14.02 5.55
C PHE A 164 -3.98 15.34 5.47
N LEU A 165 -3.35 15.62 4.33
CA LEU A 165 -2.58 16.84 4.07
C LEU A 165 -3.43 18.11 4.11
N SER A 166 -4.63 18.05 3.53
CA SER A 166 -5.48 19.23 3.34
C SER A 166 -6.32 19.55 4.57
N LYS A 167 -6.78 18.54 5.31
CA LYS A 167 -7.56 18.72 6.54
C LYS A 167 -6.72 19.19 7.71
N LYS A 168 -5.41 18.91 7.67
CA LYS A 168 -4.47 19.25 8.74
C LYS A 168 -4.95 18.80 10.12
N SER A 169 -5.65 17.67 10.20
CA SER A 169 -6.31 17.23 11.44
C SER A 169 -5.39 16.49 12.41
N PHE A 170 -4.30 15.92 11.90
CA PHE A 170 -3.32 15.16 12.67
C PHE A 170 -2.00 15.07 11.90
N ASP A 171 -0.90 14.84 12.61
CA ASP A 171 0.39 14.48 12.01
C ASP A 171 0.60 12.96 12.12
N ILE A 172 1.43 12.40 11.23
CA ILE A 172 1.89 11.01 11.31
C ILE A 172 3.39 11.01 11.58
N ILE A 173 3.80 10.35 12.65
CA ILE A 173 5.19 10.24 13.07
C ILE A 173 5.77 8.95 12.50
N LEU A 174 6.90 9.06 11.82
CA LEU A 174 7.54 7.98 11.08
C LEU A 174 8.78 7.47 11.79
N ASN A 175 8.96 6.14 11.76
CA ASN A 175 10.08 5.47 12.39
C ASN A 175 10.55 4.25 11.56
N CYS A 176 11.84 3.92 11.67
CA CYS A 176 12.47 2.66 11.22
C CYS A 176 12.99 1.83 12.39
N LYS A 177 13.10 2.42 13.59
CA LYS A 177 13.45 1.75 14.83
C LYS A 177 12.21 1.08 15.42
N ASP A 178 12.31 -0.22 15.64
CA ASP A 178 11.24 -1.01 16.20
C ASP A 178 11.09 -0.82 17.72
N LYS A 179 10.36 0.23 18.12
CA LYS A 179 10.13 0.57 19.53
C LYS A 179 9.24 -0.42 20.27
N LYS A 180 8.45 -1.24 19.55
CA LYS A 180 7.50 -2.20 20.13
C LYS A 180 7.92 -3.66 20.00
N ASN A 181 9.08 -3.92 19.38
CA ASN A 181 9.55 -5.27 19.07
C ASN A 181 8.54 -6.06 18.22
N TYR A 182 7.89 -5.40 17.26
CA TYR A 182 6.91 -5.98 16.35
C TYR A 182 7.51 -6.43 15.01
N CYS A 183 8.58 -5.80 14.53
CA CYS A 183 9.26 -6.20 13.29
C CYS A 183 9.80 -7.64 13.30
N PRO A 184 10.30 -8.22 14.42
CA PRO A 184 10.70 -9.62 14.44
C PRO A 184 9.52 -10.59 14.63
N ILE A 185 8.31 -10.10 14.93
CA ILE A 185 7.13 -10.97 15.07
C ILE A 185 6.81 -11.58 13.71
N ARG A 186 6.45 -12.87 13.73
CA ARG A 186 5.97 -13.58 12.56
C ARG A 186 4.46 -13.82 12.64
N LYS A 187 3.70 -13.30 11.68
CA LYS A 187 2.26 -13.61 11.53
C LYS A 187 2.12 -14.66 10.43
N ASP A 188 1.54 -15.81 10.76
CA ASP A 188 1.49 -16.99 9.87
C ASP A 188 2.87 -17.37 9.28
N GLY A 189 3.93 -17.24 10.09
CA GLY A 189 5.32 -17.53 9.70
C GLY A 189 6.06 -16.38 9.00
N LYS A 190 5.43 -15.20 8.85
CA LYS A 190 5.90 -14.13 7.95
C LYS A 190 6.29 -12.85 8.65
N ALA A 191 7.33 -12.21 8.12
CA ALA A 191 7.82 -10.96 8.67
C ALA A 191 6.81 -9.83 8.45
N VAL A 192 6.63 -9.00 9.47
CA VAL A 192 5.76 -7.83 9.42
C VAL A 192 6.43 -6.75 8.56
N GLY A 193 5.70 -6.17 7.59
CA GLY A 193 6.21 -5.09 6.74
C GLY A 193 6.28 -3.74 7.46
N GLY A 194 5.37 -3.51 8.39
CA GLY A 194 5.32 -2.32 9.23
C GLY A 194 4.23 -2.49 10.29
N TYR A 195 4.10 -1.48 11.14
CA TYR A 195 2.95 -1.38 12.03
C TYR A 195 2.63 0.07 12.28
N ALA A 196 1.33 0.34 12.42
CA ALA A 196 0.85 1.61 12.88
C ALA A 196 0.44 1.56 14.35
N SER A 197 0.41 2.71 15.01
CA SER A 197 -0.30 2.83 16.26
C SER A 197 -0.87 4.21 16.52
N SER A 198 -2.04 4.21 17.12
CA SER A 198 -2.69 5.39 17.68
C SER A 198 -2.68 5.26 19.18
N TYR A 199 -2.29 6.30 19.90
CA TYR A 199 -2.52 6.34 21.35
C TYR A 199 -2.82 7.75 21.83
N LYS A 200 -3.56 7.80 22.94
CA LYS A 200 -3.84 9.03 23.66
C LYS A 200 -2.76 9.25 24.72
N GLY A 201 -1.90 10.24 24.51
CA GLY A 201 -0.80 10.56 25.42
C GLY A 201 -1.28 11.22 26.71
N TYR A 202 -0.33 11.46 27.62
CA TYR A 202 -0.58 11.96 28.97
C TYR A 202 -1.37 13.28 29.01
N PHE A 203 -1.12 14.18 28.06
CA PHE A 203 -1.83 15.46 27.93
C PHE A 203 -3.16 15.36 27.18
N GLY A 204 -3.64 14.14 26.92
CA GLY A 204 -4.93 13.88 26.28
C GLY A 204 -4.93 14.00 24.75
N TYR A 205 -3.80 14.33 24.13
CA TYR A 205 -3.64 14.39 22.68
C TYR A 205 -3.48 13.00 22.07
N TRP A 206 -3.95 12.84 20.83
CA TRP A 206 -3.74 11.64 20.05
C TRP A 206 -2.46 11.74 19.23
N TYR A 207 -1.67 10.68 19.24
CA TYR A 207 -0.44 10.58 18.47
C TYR A 207 -0.53 9.37 17.56
N TYR A 208 -0.06 9.54 16.32
CA TYR A 208 -0.18 8.56 15.25
C TYR A 208 1.20 8.21 14.75
N TYR A 209 1.54 6.92 14.74
CA TYR A 209 2.84 6.42 14.33
C TYR A 209 2.69 5.41 13.22
N ILE A 210 3.63 5.43 12.30
CA ILE A 210 3.90 4.34 11.38
C ILE A 210 5.38 3.98 11.52
N THR A 211 5.64 2.71 11.82
CA THR A 211 6.97 2.13 11.83
C THR A 211 7.08 1.15 10.69
N ALA A 212 8.12 1.28 9.86
CA ALA A 212 8.37 0.36 8.76
C ALA A 212 9.47 -0.59 9.17
N CYS A 213 9.29 -1.86 8.81
CA CYS A 213 10.23 -2.93 9.06
C CYS A 213 10.99 -3.27 7.77
N ASP A 214 11.97 -4.16 7.89
CA ASP A 214 12.84 -4.56 6.78
C ASP A 214 12.10 -5.00 5.48
N PRO A 215 11.01 -5.80 5.52
CA PRO A 215 10.30 -6.18 4.30
C PRO A 215 9.71 -4.99 3.51
N PHE A 216 9.34 -3.90 4.17
CA PHE A 216 8.89 -2.69 3.48
C PHE A 216 10.00 -2.07 2.64
N PHE A 217 11.23 -2.00 3.18
CA PHE A 217 12.36 -1.44 2.45
C PHE A 217 12.90 -2.35 1.35
N LYS A 218 12.47 -3.61 1.32
CA LYS A 218 12.79 -4.57 0.25
C LYS A 218 11.73 -4.65 -0.84
N SER A 219 10.55 -4.09 -0.61
CA SER A 219 9.45 -4.10 -1.58
C SER A 219 9.64 -3.03 -2.65
N ASP A 220 9.14 -3.27 -3.85
CA ASP A 220 9.21 -2.30 -4.95
C ASP A 220 8.31 -1.09 -4.72
N ASP A 221 8.65 0.06 -5.32
CA ASP A 221 7.75 1.20 -5.38
C ASP A 221 6.71 1.08 -6.51
N LEU A 222 5.72 1.96 -6.49
CA LEU A 222 4.62 1.91 -7.45
C LEU A 222 5.11 2.10 -8.89
N MET A 223 6.08 2.99 -9.12
CA MET A 223 6.56 3.30 -10.47
C MET A 223 7.35 2.13 -11.06
N TYR A 224 8.19 1.48 -10.25
CA TYR A 224 8.89 0.28 -10.67
C TYR A 224 7.92 -0.85 -11.04
N LYS A 225 6.83 -1.04 -10.28
CA LYS A 225 5.77 -2.00 -10.65
C LYS A 225 5.09 -1.66 -11.97
N ILE A 226 4.82 -0.38 -12.23
CA ILE A 226 4.27 0.08 -13.51
C ILE A 226 5.23 -0.25 -14.66
N ASP A 227 6.53 -0.01 -14.48
CA ASP A 227 7.55 -0.30 -15.48
C ASP A 227 7.64 -1.80 -15.79
N GLN A 228 7.65 -2.67 -14.76
CA GLN A 228 7.63 -4.12 -14.92
C GLN A 228 6.40 -4.63 -15.69
N ILE A 229 5.22 -4.08 -15.37
CA ILE A 229 3.98 -4.47 -16.03
C ILE A 229 3.94 -3.99 -17.49
N GLU A 230 4.39 -2.76 -17.77
CA GLU A 230 4.47 -2.25 -19.14
C GLU A 230 5.43 -3.06 -19.99
N GLU A 231 6.59 -3.45 -19.44
CA GLU A 231 7.55 -4.31 -20.12
C GLU A 231 6.92 -5.63 -20.54
N GLU A 232 6.29 -6.37 -19.61
CA GLU A 232 5.61 -7.64 -19.93
C GLU A 232 4.52 -7.48 -20.99
N LEU A 233 3.67 -6.46 -20.84
CA LEU A 233 2.60 -6.19 -21.80
C LEU A 233 3.15 -5.88 -23.19
N SER A 234 4.30 -5.21 -23.29
CA SER A 234 4.97 -4.96 -24.57
C SER A 234 5.46 -6.24 -25.26
N GLU A 235 5.76 -7.28 -24.48
CA GLU A 235 6.15 -8.60 -24.96
C GLU A 235 4.96 -9.54 -25.20
N GLY A 236 3.74 -9.09 -24.90
CA GLY A 236 2.52 -9.90 -25.01
C GLY A 236 2.26 -10.78 -23.78
N ILE A 237 3.04 -10.64 -22.72
CA ILE A 237 2.87 -11.34 -21.44
C ILE A 237 1.90 -10.51 -20.58
N THR A 238 0.93 -11.17 -19.93
CA THR A 238 -0.16 -10.47 -19.20
C THR A 238 -0.20 -10.80 -17.72
N GLU A 239 0.77 -11.59 -17.23
CA GLU A 239 0.71 -12.14 -15.88
C GLU A 239 0.74 -11.05 -14.82
N LYS A 240 1.72 -10.13 -14.85
CA LYS A 240 1.82 -9.05 -13.84
C LYS A 240 0.67 -8.04 -13.91
N ALA A 241 0.08 -7.86 -15.09
CA ALA A 241 -1.12 -7.02 -15.27
C ALA A 241 -2.38 -7.69 -14.69
N THR A 242 -2.44 -9.03 -14.73
CA THR A 242 -3.63 -9.80 -14.37
C THR A 242 -3.63 -10.23 -12.90
N LEU A 243 -2.53 -10.73 -12.35
CA LEU A 243 -2.53 -11.26 -10.98
C LEU A 243 -2.14 -10.17 -9.99
N ALA A 244 -3.03 -9.91 -9.02
CA ALA A 244 -2.89 -8.83 -8.05
C ALA A 244 -1.61 -8.94 -7.21
N ARG A 245 -1.10 -10.16 -6.93
CA ARG A 245 0.15 -10.36 -6.17
C ARG A 245 1.35 -9.62 -6.77
N TRP A 246 1.40 -9.48 -8.09
CA TRP A 246 2.48 -8.80 -8.80
C TRP A 246 2.43 -7.27 -8.68
N GLN A 247 1.32 -6.73 -8.19
CA GLN A 247 1.05 -5.30 -8.10
C GLN A 247 1.36 -4.74 -6.71
N LYS A 248 1.80 -5.58 -5.76
CA LYS A 248 2.17 -5.17 -4.41
C LYS A 248 3.35 -4.19 -4.47
N ASN A 249 3.23 -3.07 -3.78
CA ASN A 249 4.24 -2.01 -3.75
C ASN A 249 4.25 -1.28 -2.40
N THR A 250 5.31 -0.51 -2.13
CA THR A 250 5.47 0.24 -0.89
C THR A 250 4.40 1.30 -0.65
N GLY A 251 3.82 1.88 -1.72
CA GLY A 251 2.69 2.79 -1.62
C GLY A 251 1.43 2.14 -1.04
N GLN A 252 1.09 0.95 -1.55
CA GLN A 252 0.04 0.12 -0.98
C GLN A 252 0.34 -0.24 0.49
N MET A 253 1.57 -0.64 0.81
CA MET A 253 1.94 -1.01 2.18
C MET A 253 1.85 0.18 3.14
N PHE A 254 2.27 1.38 2.72
CA PHE A 254 2.12 2.57 3.56
C PHE A 254 0.64 2.93 3.72
N LEU A 255 -0.18 2.80 2.66
CA LEU A 255 -1.63 3.01 2.76
C LEU A 255 -2.27 2.04 3.75
N HIS A 256 -1.88 0.75 3.73
CA HIS A 256 -2.31 -0.25 4.71
C HIS A 256 -2.08 0.27 6.15
N GLU A 257 -0.86 0.71 6.47
CA GLU A 257 -0.55 1.23 7.80
C GLU A 257 -1.32 2.51 8.13
N MET A 258 -1.55 3.40 7.15
CA MET A 258 -2.38 4.58 7.36
C MET A 258 -3.81 4.22 7.77
N MET A 259 -4.38 3.12 7.27
CA MET A 259 -5.75 2.73 7.60
C MET A 259 -5.92 2.35 9.06
N HIS A 260 -4.89 1.82 9.71
CA HIS A 260 -4.89 1.49 11.14
C HIS A 260 -4.92 2.71 12.08
N LEU A 261 -4.64 3.91 11.56
CA LEU A 261 -4.68 5.12 12.38
C LEU A 261 -6.13 5.48 12.72
N ASP A 262 -6.45 5.73 13.99
CA ASP A 262 -7.82 6.04 14.45
C ASP A 262 -8.36 7.35 13.85
N SER A 263 -7.47 8.22 13.35
CA SER A 263 -7.84 9.42 12.60
C SER A 263 -8.24 9.15 11.15
N VAL A 264 -7.95 7.97 10.63
CA VAL A 264 -8.24 7.52 9.27
C VAL A 264 -9.32 6.44 9.29
N GLY A 265 -9.09 5.33 9.98
CA GLY A 265 -10.02 4.23 10.11
C GLY A 265 -11.12 4.52 11.15
N THR A 266 -12.36 4.69 10.69
CA THR A 266 -13.54 4.81 11.56
C THR A 266 -14.66 3.88 11.09
N PRO A 267 -15.06 2.85 11.87
CA PRO A 267 -14.49 2.43 13.16
C PRO A 267 -13.01 2.03 13.02
N THR A 268 -12.31 1.82 14.14
CA THR A 268 -10.92 1.37 14.15
C THR A 268 -10.75 0.18 13.19
N ILE A 269 -9.80 0.29 12.27
CA ILE A 269 -9.47 -0.74 11.29
C ILE A 269 -8.29 -1.53 11.84
N THR A 270 -8.42 -2.85 11.84
CA THR A 270 -7.41 -3.79 12.32
C THR A 270 -6.92 -4.67 11.18
N ASP A 271 -6.01 -5.58 11.50
CA ASP A 271 -5.75 -6.74 10.66
C ASP A 271 -6.80 -7.80 10.98
N GLU A 272 -7.65 -8.15 10.02
CA GLU A 272 -8.67 -9.17 10.25
C GLU A 272 -8.10 -10.56 10.03
N LEU A 273 -8.57 -11.54 10.80
CA LEU A 273 -8.38 -12.94 10.46
C LEU A 273 -9.37 -13.34 9.38
N VAL A 274 -9.03 -14.24 8.47
CA VAL A 274 -10.04 -14.80 7.56
C VAL A 274 -11.13 -15.50 8.37
N ASP A 275 -10.80 -16.30 9.39
CA ASP A 275 -11.74 -16.86 10.36
C ASP A 275 -11.71 -16.07 11.67
N PRO A 276 -12.82 -15.45 12.12
CA PRO A 276 -12.83 -14.65 13.35
C PRO A 276 -12.54 -15.48 14.61
N ASN A 277 -12.77 -16.80 14.57
CA ASN A 277 -12.48 -17.70 15.68
C ASN A 277 -11.13 -18.42 15.52
N GLY A 278 -10.42 -18.17 14.43
CA GLY A 278 -9.09 -18.69 14.20
C GLY A 278 -8.06 -18.05 15.14
N VAL A 279 -6.92 -18.73 15.32
CA VAL A 279 -5.74 -18.18 16.00
C VAL A 279 -4.64 -17.76 15.02
N GLN A 280 -4.85 -18.06 13.74
CA GLN A 280 -3.95 -17.90 12.60
C GLN A 280 -4.81 -17.65 11.34
N ASN A 281 -4.19 -17.47 10.17
CA ASN A 281 -4.86 -17.21 8.88
C ASN A 281 -5.36 -15.75 8.77
N TRP A 282 -4.42 -14.82 8.92
CA TRP A 282 -4.66 -13.39 8.72
C TRP A 282 -5.05 -13.07 7.27
N ALA A 283 -5.92 -12.10 7.10
CA ALA A 283 -6.39 -11.61 5.80
C ALA A 283 -5.35 -10.69 5.13
N TYR A 284 -4.12 -11.18 5.00
CA TYR A 284 -3.02 -10.51 4.30
C TYR A 284 -2.79 -11.06 2.91
N GLY A 285 -2.44 -10.16 2.00
CA GLY A 285 -2.22 -10.48 0.60
C GLY A 285 -3.54 -10.63 -0.15
N PRO A 286 -3.47 -10.71 -1.48
CA PRO A 286 -4.66 -10.59 -2.30
C PRO A 286 -5.59 -11.79 -2.12
N ALA A 287 -5.07 -13.03 -2.08
CA ALA A 287 -5.88 -14.22 -1.84
C ALA A 287 -6.68 -14.18 -0.53
N LYS A 288 -6.03 -13.90 0.61
CA LYS A 288 -6.68 -13.96 1.92
C LYS A 288 -7.61 -12.77 2.16
N THR A 289 -7.27 -11.61 1.61
CA THR A 289 -8.16 -10.45 1.56
C THR A 289 -9.44 -10.78 0.78
N HIS A 290 -9.31 -11.43 -0.38
CA HIS A 290 -10.46 -11.88 -1.16
C HIS A 290 -11.27 -12.96 -0.42
N GLN A 291 -10.59 -13.91 0.23
CA GLN A 291 -11.23 -14.93 1.06
C GLN A 291 -12.08 -14.31 2.18
N LEU A 292 -11.57 -13.26 2.84
CA LEU A 292 -12.31 -12.48 3.82
C LEU A 292 -13.56 -11.83 3.18
N ALA A 293 -13.39 -11.19 2.03
CA ALA A 293 -14.45 -10.49 1.30
C ALA A 293 -15.58 -11.42 0.79
N ARG A 294 -15.29 -12.70 0.52
CA ARG A 294 -16.30 -13.67 0.07
C ARG A 294 -17.15 -14.27 1.19
N ARG A 295 -16.89 -13.95 2.46
CA ARG A 295 -17.61 -14.57 3.58
C ARG A 295 -19.11 -14.25 3.55
N ASN A 296 -19.91 -15.25 3.91
CA ASN A 296 -21.36 -15.15 3.93
C ASN A 296 -21.86 -14.11 4.94
N ILE A 297 -22.97 -13.45 4.62
CA ILE A 297 -23.67 -12.47 5.48
C ILE A 297 -23.95 -13.03 6.89
N ASN A 298 -24.33 -14.31 6.99
CA ASN A 298 -24.63 -14.97 8.27
C ASN A 298 -23.40 -15.14 9.19
N GLN A 299 -22.20 -14.84 8.69
CA GLN A 299 -20.94 -14.86 9.44
C GLN A 299 -20.38 -13.44 9.65
N GLY A 300 -21.26 -12.43 9.66
CA GLY A 300 -20.91 -11.02 9.74
C GLY A 300 -20.87 -10.31 8.39
N GLY A 301 -20.87 -11.04 7.27
CA GLY A 301 -20.79 -10.49 5.91
C GLY A 301 -19.37 -10.09 5.51
N GLY A 302 -19.04 -10.33 4.24
CA GLY A 302 -17.75 -9.99 3.67
C GLY A 302 -17.42 -8.52 3.84
N ALA A 303 -18.38 -7.63 3.51
CA ALA A 303 -18.19 -6.19 3.59
C ALA A 303 -18.04 -5.64 4.99
N THR A 304 -18.78 -6.16 5.97
CA THR A 304 -18.62 -5.69 7.35
C THR A 304 -17.19 -5.91 7.82
N ARG A 305 -16.63 -7.08 7.55
CA ARG A 305 -15.27 -7.44 8.00
C ARG A 305 -14.18 -6.83 7.12
N ALA A 306 -14.37 -6.80 5.80
CA ALA A 306 -13.44 -6.11 4.91
C ALA A 306 -13.39 -4.60 5.22
N SER A 307 -14.50 -3.99 5.68
CA SER A 307 -14.53 -2.59 6.12
C SER A 307 -13.76 -2.31 7.41
N THR A 308 -13.31 -3.36 8.12
CA THR A 308 -12.45 -3.29 9.30
C THR A 308 -11.08 -3.93 9.09
N ASN A 309 -10.74 -4.32 7.85
CA ASN A 309 -9.45 -4.88 7.47
C ASN A 309 -8.60 -3.89 6.67
N ALA A 310 -7.40 -3.54 7.14
CA ALA A 310 -6.54 -2.58 6.45
C ALA A 310 -6.15 -3.03 5.03
N ASP A 311 -5.87 -4.32 4.85
CA ASP A 311 -5.43 -4.84 3.55
C ASP A 311 -6.55 -4.81 2.49
N SER A 312 -7.82 -4.89 2.90
CA SER A 312 -8.96 -4.72 1.99
C SER A 312 -8.99 -3.34 1.35
N TYR A 313 -8.68 -2.28 2.11
CA TYR A 313 -8.57 -0.92 1.58
C TYR A 313 -7.36 -0.75 0.67
N ALA A 314 -6.21 -1.28 1.10
CA ALA A 314 -4.96 -1.17 0.36
C ALA A 314 -5.07 -1.88 -1.00
N TRP A 315 -5.62 -3.10 -1.03
CA TRP A 315 -5.87 -3.84 -2.27
C TRP A 315 -6.95 -3.20 -3.14
N LEU A 316 -8.06 -2.73 -2.56
CA LEU A 316 -9.08 -2.00 -3.34
C LEU A 316 -8.46 -0.81 -4.07
N ALA A 317 -7.67 0.00 -3.38
CA ALA A 317 -7.06 1.19 -3.96
C ALA A 317 -6.01 0.86 -5.01
N ASN A 318 -5.13 -0.09 -4.70
CA ASN A 318 -4.08 -0.55 -5.61
C ASN A 318 -4.68 -1.17 -6.88
N SER A 319 -5.63 -2.09 -6.73
CA SER A 319 -6.29 -2.74 -7.86
C SER A 319 -7.15 -1.79 -8.67
N ARG A 320 -7.78 -0.78 -8.06
CA ARG A 320 -8.50 0.25 -8.83
C ARG A 320 -7.54 1.01 -9.75
N PHE A 321 -6.38 1.41 -9.22
CA PHE A 321 -5.35 2.10 -9.99
C PHE A 321 -4.82 1.21 -11.14
N PHE A 322 -4.39 -0.02 -10.86
CA PHE A 322 -3.85 -0.92 -11.88
C PHE A 322 -4.90 -1.37 -12.89
N TYR A 323 -6.16 -1.54 -12.48
CA TYR A 323 -7.22 -1.86 -13.44
C TYR A 323 -7.39 -0.70 -14.42
N ASP A 324 -7.46 0.55 -13.95
CA ASP A 324 -7.58 1.70 -14.85
C ASP A 324 -6.39 1.82 -15.81
N LEU A 325 -5.18 1.69 -15.27
CA LEU A 325 -3.92 1.80 -16.00
C LEU A 325 -3.77 0.73 -17.10
N THR A 326 -3.98 -0.53 -16.76
CA THR A 326 -3.68 -1.68 -17.65
C THR A 326 -4.91 -2.15 -18.42
N GLY A 327 -6.09 -1.90 -17.85
CA GLY A 327 -7.34 -2.48 -18.30
C GLY A 327 -7.50 -3.97 -17.98
N TYR A 328 -6.54 -4.64 -17.34
CA TYR A 328 -6.71 -6.01 -16.86
C TYR A 328 -7.28 -5.99 -15.46
N PHE A 329 -8.28 -6.83 -15.19
CA PHE A 329 -8.82 -6.98 -13.84
C PHE A 329 -7.73 -7.58 -12.93
N PRO A 330 -7.35 -6.93 -11.82
CA PRO A 330 -6.39 -7.48 -10.87
C PRO A 330 -7.01 -8.63 -10.08
N GLU A 331 -6.77 -9.84 -10.54
CA GLU A 331 -7.26 -11.08 -9.98
C GLU A 331 -6.56 -11.37 -8.65
N PRO A 332 -7.30 -11.50 -7.55
CA PRO A 332 -6.79 -12.22 -6.39
C PRO A 332 -6.43 -13.65 -6.79
N ASP A 333 -5.38 -14.19 -6.18
CA ASP A 333 -5.16 -15.62 -6.27
C ASP A 333 -6.39 -16.39 -5.74
N ASN A 334 -6.76 -17.46 -6.44
CA ASN A 334 -7.99 -18.22 -6.22
C ASN A 334 -9.32 -17.46 -6.45
N PHE A 335 -9.34 -16.38 -7.26
CA PHE A 335 -10.56 -15.57 -7.52
C PHE A 335 -11.83 -16.40 -7.83
N LYS A 336 -11.72 -17.47 -8.62
CA LYS A 336 -12.85 -18.37 -8.98
C LYS A 336 -12.73 -19.80 -8.43
N VAL A 337 -11.75 -20.07 -7.57
CA VAL A 337 -11.57 -21.41 -7.02
C VAL A 337 -12.51 -21.58 -5.82
N ALA A 338 -13.28 -22.68 -5.81
CA ALA A 338 -14.18 -23.02 -4.71
C ALA A 338 -13.43 -23.50 -3.46
N ASP A 339 -12.22 -24.02 -3.67
CA ASP A 339 -11.26 -24.33 -2.61
C ASP A 339 -10.40 -23.09 -2.32
N ASP A 340 -10.37 -22.70 -1.05
CA ASP A 340 -9.58 -21.59 -0.55
C ASP A 340 -8.11 -21.99 -0.25
N SER A 341 -7.74 -23.24 -0.53
CA SER A 341 -6.36 -23.71 -0.34
C SER A 341 -5.41 -23.05 -1.35
N LEU A 342 -4.31 -22.50 -0.83
CA LEU A 342 -3.15 -22.07 -1.62
C LEU A 342 -2.03 -23.07 -1.31
N SER A 343 -1.16 -23.35 -2.29
CA SER A 343 0.10 -24.00 -1.98
C SER A 343 0.91 -23.12 -1.00
N ALA A 344 1.79 -23.72 -0.20
CA ALA A 344 2.63 -22.96 0.72
C ALA A 344 3.47 -21.90 -0.01
N GLU A 345 3.95 -22.23 -1.21
CA GLU A 345 4.68 -21.34 -2.10
C GLU A 345 3.83 -20.15 -2.57
N LEU A 346 2.62 -20.42 -3.09
CA LEU A 346 1.72 -19.37 -3.55
C LEU A 346 1.24 -18.48 -2.40
N LEU A 347 1.03 -19.06 -1.22
CA LEU A 347 0.73 -18.32 -0.01
C LEU A 347 1.88 -17.36 0.33
N THR A 348 3.14 -17.81 0.27
CA THR A 348 4.34 -16.96 0.43
C THR A 348 4.36 -15.82 -0.56
N GLN A 349 4.21 -16.08 -1.86
CA GLN A 349 4.20 -15.03 -2.89
C GLN A 349 3.06 -14.01 -2.68
N ASN A 350 1.87 -14.47 -2.26
CA ASN A 350 0.73 -13.60 -2.00
C ASN A 350 0.95 -12.59 -0.86
N GLN A 351 1.68 -13.00 0.17
CA GLN A 351 1.81 -12.19 1.39
C GLN A 351 3.16 -11.48 1.47
N ASP A 352 4.22 -12.11 0.96
CA ASP A 352 5.62 -11.68 1.10
C ASP A 352 6.34 -11.47 -0.22
N GLY A 353 5.72 -11.74 -1.38
CA GLY A 353 6.41 -11.65 -2.67
C GLY A 353 7.05 -10.27 -2.88
N PHE A 354 8.35 -10.18 -2.64
CA PHE A 354 9.23 -9.15 -3.15
C PHE A 354 10.20 -9.85 -4.09
N PHE A 355 10.39 -9.27 -5.27
CA PHE A 355 11.16 -9.91 -6.31
C PHE A 355 12.58 -9.39 -6.25
N ILE A 356 13.51 -10.33 -6.29
CA ILE A 356 14.91 -10.03 -6.48
C ILE A 356 15.12 -9.93 -7.98
N ASP A 357 15.21 -8.70 -8.49
CA ASP A 357 15.55 -8.46 -9.88
C ASP A 357 17.05 -8.70 -10.08
N PHE A 358 17.38 -9.80 -10.73
CA PHE A 358 18.74 -10.12 -11.16
C PHE A 358 19.19 -9.28 -12.35
N GLY A 359 18.38 -8.33 -12.82
CA GLY A 359 18.57 -7.61 -14.06
C GLY A 359 18.44 -8.52 -15.28
N GLY A 360 18.84 -7.99 -16.43
CA GLY A 360 18.79 -8.72 -17.68
C GLY A 360 19.67 -9.97 -17.69
N ILE A 361 19.06 -11.14 -17.89
CA ILE A 361 19.70 -12.41 -18.16
C ILE A 361 19.49 -12.74 -19.64
N THR A 362 20.60 -12.91 -20.35
CA THR A 362 20.62 -13.29 -21.77
C THR A 362 21.34 -14.61 -21.94
N GLU A 363 21.34 -15.18 -23.14
CA GLU A 363 22.17 -16.34 -23.50
C GLU A 363 23.68 -16.15 -23.26
N LYS A 364 24.13 -14.92 -22.98
CA LYS A 364 25.51 -14.58 -22.67
C LYS A 364 25.78 -14.39 -21.19
N THR A 365 24.74 -14.32 -20.36
CA THR A 365 24.88 -14.16 -18.91
C THR A 365 25.32 -15.48 -18.33
N THR A 366 26.49 -15.51 -17.70
CA THR A 366 27.07 -16.73 -17.14
C THR A 366 26.46 -17.05 -15.79
N ASP A 367 26.48 -18.32 -15.39
CA ASP A 367 26.06 -18.74 -14.04
C ASP A 367 26.82 -17.98 -12.95
N GLU A 368 28.12 -17.73 -13.16
CA GLU A 368 28.97 -16.95 -12.24
C GLU A 368 28.50 -15.49 -12.10
N GLU A 369 27.99 -14.89 -13.19
CA GLU A 369 27.42 -13.55 -13.14
C GLU A 369 26.08 -13.54 -12.39
N ILE A 370 25.24 -14.56 -12.57
CA ILE A 370 23.98 -14.74 -11.82
C ILE A 370 24.29 -14.93 -10.32
N GLU A 371 25.26 -15.79 -9.98
CA GLU A 371 25.70 -15.99 -8.60
C GLU A 371 26.28 -14.72 -7.99
N THR A 372 27.07 -13.95 -8.74
CA THR A 372 27.58 -12.66 -8.28
C THR A 372 26.45 -11.65 -8.01
N ARG A 373 25.44 -11.59 -8.89
CA ARG A 373 24.26 -10.73 -8.69
C ARG A 373 23.42 -11.21 -7.49
N ARG A 374 23.21 -12.52 -7.36
CA ARG A 374 22.58 -13.15 -6.18
C ARG A 374 23.29 -12.74 -4.91
N ASP A 375 24.59 -12.96 -4.87
CA ASP A 375 25.41 -12.76 -3.68
C ASP A 375 25.55 -11.27 -3.37
N GLY A 376 25.51 -10.39 -4.38
CA GLY A 376 25.41 -8.94 -4.20
C GLY A 376 24.07 -8.51 -3.58
N ILE A 377 22.97 -9.08 -4.03
CA ILE A 377 21.63 -8.81 -3.47
C ILE A 377 21.52 -9.39 -2.06
N VAL A 378 22.01 -10.62 -1.86
CA VAL A 378 22.05 -11.31 -0.55
C VAL A 378 22.99 -10.61 0.42
N ALA A 379 24.15 -10.13 -0.03
CA ALA A 379 25.05 -9.30 0.79
C ALA A 379 24.43 -7.95 1.11
N GLY A 380 23.65 -7.37 0.19
CA GLY A 380 22.78 -6.21 0.46
C GLY A 380 21.69 -6.51 1.50
N PHE A 381 21.28 -7.77 1.67
CA PHE A 381 20.42 -8.18 2.78
C PHE A 381 21.15 -8.35 4.11
N ALA A 382 22.47 -8.56 4.09
CA ALA A 382 23.30 -8.69 5.28
C ALA A 382 23.94 -7.35 5.74
N ASN A 383 24.06 -6.36 4.84
CA ASN A 383 24.64 -5.05 5.10
C ASN A 383 23.62 -3.94 4.84
N THR A 384 23.48 -2.98 5.75
CA THR A 384 22.58 -1.81 5.66
C THR A 384 23.00 -0.75 4.62
N GLY A 385 23.73 -1.14 3.57
CA GLY A 385 24.20 -0.24 2.51
C GLY A 385 23.89 -0.83 1.14
N SER A 386 23.11 -0.12 0.34
CA SER A 386 22.56 -0.62 -0.92
C SER A 386 23.57 -0.85 -2.03
N PRO A 387 23.37 -1.88 -2.88
CA PRO A 387 24.10 -2.05 -4.13
C PRO A 387 23.53 -1.17 -5.24
N SER A 388 24.41 -0.73 -6.14
CA SER A 388 24.07 -0.03 -7.38
C SER A 388 23.36 -0.96 -8.38
N GLY A 389 22.20 -0.55 -8.89
CA GLY A 389 21.32 -1.39 -9.73
C GLY A 389 21.86 -1.73 -11.13
N PRO A 390 21.35 -2.79 -11.80
CA PRO A 390 21.86 -3.26 -13.08
C PRO A 390 21.20 -2.60 -14.30
N GLY A 391 21.90 -2.66 -15.44
CA GLY A 391 21.46 -2.12 -16.74
C GLY A 391 20.52 -3.03 -17.54
N LYS A 392 19.89 -2.44 -18.55
CA LYS A 392 18.77 -2.96 -19.36
C LYS A 392 19.04 -4.31 -20.04
N GLY A 393 18.17 -5.29 -19.79
CA GLY A 393 18.04 -6.57 -20.50
C GLY A 393 16.91 -7.42 -19.88
N LYS A 394 16.47 -8.50 -20.55
CA LYS A 394 15.30 -9.32 -20.15
C LYS A 394 15.51 -10.08 -18.84
N SER A 395 14.60 -9.95 -17.88
CA SER A 395 14.73 -10.52 -16.53
C SER A 395 14.52 -12.04 -16.46
N LEU A 396 15.18 -12.68 -15.49
CA LEU A 396 14.88 -14.04 -15.04
C LEU A 396 14.63 -13.98 -13.54
N GLU A 397 13.49 -14.51 -13.11
CA GLU A 397 13.04 -14.51 -11.72
C GLU A 397 13.41 -15.85 -11.06
N SER A 398 13.93 -15.82 -9.82
CA SER A 398 14.06 -17.02 -8.99
C SER A 398 13.60 -16.75 -7.56
N ASP A 399 12.83 -17.70 -7.02
CA ASP A 399 12.34 -17.69 -5.64
C ASP A 399 13.48 -18.05 -4.67
N CYS A 400 13.84 -17.15 -3.76
CA CYS A 400 14.84 -17.44 -2.72
C CYS A 400 14.17 -18.00 -1.46
N ILE A 401 14.29 -19.31 -1.25
CA ILE A 401 13.99 -20.00 0.02
C ILE A 401 15.25 -19.95 0.90
N GLY A 402 15.17 -19.36 2.09
CA GLY A 402 16.28 -19.39 3.06
C GLY A 402 16.56 -20.83 3.54
N PRO A 403 17.83 -21.25 3.67
CA PRO A 403 18.15 -22.62 4.05
C PRO A 403 17.78 -22.90 5.52
N ASP A 404 16.94 -23.91 5.73
CA ASP A 404 16.72 -24.57 7.02
C ASP A 404 18.03 -25.27 7.43
N TYR A 405 18.70 -24.76 8.45
CA TYR A 405 19.80 -25.47 9.11
C TYR A 405 19.21 -26.60 9.96
N GLY A 406 19.03 -27.76 9.33
CA GLY A 406 18.76 -29.02 9.99
C GLY A 406 20.01 -29.51 10.74
N HIS A 407 19.98 -29.42 12.06
CA HIS A 407 20.84 -30.22 12.93
C HIS A 407 20.50 -31.70 12.75
N LEU A 408 21.49 -32.51 12.36
CA LEU A 408 21.51 -33.96 12.55
C LEU A 408 22.87 -34.32 13.19
N HIS A 409 22.77 -34.82 14.43
CA HIS A 409 23.74 -35.50 15.29
C HIS A 409 25.21 -35.05 15.33
#